data_AF-R6ED71-F1
#
_entry.id   AF-R6ED71-F1
#
_cell.length_a   1.000
_cell.length_b   1.000
_cell.length_c   1.000
_cell.angle_alpha   90.00
_cell.angle_beta   90.00
_cell.angle_gamma   90.00
#
_symmetry.space_group_name_H-M   'P 1'
#
loop_
_entity.id
_entity.type
_entity.pdbx_description
1 polymer ?
#
loop_
_entity_poly.entity_id
_entity_poly.type
_entity_poly.pdbx_seq_one_letter_code
_entity_poly.pdbx_strand_id
1 'polypeptide(L)'
;MDGNKKDDRIEERVELSILYDFYGALLKENQQRMFEACILEDYNFTEIAQEEGISRQGVYDSIRRSTKQLREYEERLGLVEKFEKQKKLAKKIHQQLQELPLEKENNHLEKINEMLQEILEE
;
A
#
# COMPACT_ATOMS: atom_id res chain seq x y z
N MET A 1 0.67 27.61 11.59
CA MET A 1 1.73 26.63 11.26
C MET A 1 1.30 25.18 11.54
N ASP A 2 0.02 24.89 11.79
CA ASP A 2 -0.47 23.53 12.10
C ASP A 2 -1.04 22.74 10.90
N GLY A 3 -1.07 23.34 9.71
CA GLY A 3 -1.58 22.69 8.49
C GLY A 3 -0.67 21.57 7.96
N ASN A 4 0.66 21.75 8.05
CA ASN A 4 1.63 20.81 7.47
C ASN A 4 1.66 19.45 8.20
N LYS A 5 1.62 19.45 9.54
CA LYS A 5 1.74 18.22 10.36
C LYS A 5 0.57 17.26 10.23
N LYS A 6 -0.58 17.72 9.72
CA LYS A 6 -1.75 16.86 9.53
C LYS A 6 -1.66 16.13 8.19
N ASP A 7 -1.10 16.79 7.19
CA ASP A 7 -0.84 16.22 5.87
C ASP A 7 0.24 15.12 5.95
N ASP A 8 1.36 15.41 6.62
CA ASP A 8 2.46 14.45 6.82
C ASP A 8 2.00 13.13 7.46
N ARG A 9 1.00 13.19 8.37
CA ARG A 9 0.46 11.99 9.04
C ARG A 9 -0.46 11.18 8.15
N ILE A 10 -1.17 11.82 7.23
CA ILE A 10 -2.02 11.13 6.25
C ILE A 10 -1.12 10.45 5.23
N GLU A 11 -0.10 11.15 4.73
CA GLU A 11 0.89 10.58 3.81
C GLU A 11 1.60 9.36 4.41
N GLU A 12 2.05 9.45 5.68
CA GLU A 12 2.66 8.32 6.36
C GLU A 12 1.69 7.14 6.53
N ARG A 13 0.42 7.38 6.86
CA ARG A 13 -0.56 6.29 6.94
C ARG A 13 -0.77 5.61 5.59
N VAL A 14 -0.87 6.39 4.50
CA VAL A 14 -1.02 5.83 3.15
C VAL A 14 0.20 4.99 2.76
N GLU A 15 1.42 5.50 3.00
CA GLU A 15 2.66 4.75 2.80
C GLU A 15 2.63 3.41 3.57
N LEU A 16 2.27 3.47 4.85
CA LEU A 16 2.24 2.30 5.72
C LEU A 16 1.18 1.28 5.33
N SER A 17 0.01 1.71 4.87
CA SER A 17 -1.03 0.81 4.35
C SER A 17 -0.53 0.07 3.11
N ILE A 18 0.08 0.78 2.16
CA ILE A 18 0.65 0.17 0.95
C ILE A 18 1.74 -0.84 1.32
N LEU A 19 2.65 -0.47 2.22
CA LEU A 19 3.69 -1.40 2.68
C LEU A 19 3.08 -2.64 3.38
N TYR A 20 1.99 -2.47 4.11
CA TYR A 20 1.30 -3.56 4.78
C TYR A 20 0.64 -4.52 3.78
N ASP A 21 0.03 -4.03 2.71
CA ASP A 21 -0.55 -4.90 1.67
C ASP A 21 0.51 -5.83 1.03
N PHE A 22 1.75 -5.36 0.90
CA PHE A 22 2.85 -6.13 0.32
C PHE A 22 3.60 -7.02 1.33
N TYR A 23 3.72 -6.57 2.58
CA TYR A 23 4.64 -7.19 3.54
C TYR A 23 4.01 -7.54 4.89
N GLY A 24 2.73 -7.23 5.13
CA GLY A 24 2.02 -7.44 6.39
C GLY A 24 2.04 -8.89 6.83
N ALA A 25 1.91 -9.83 5.89
CA ALA A 25 1.98 -11.27 6.14
C ALA A 25 3.34 -11.74 6.72
N LEU A 26 4.41 -10.95 6.59
CA LEU A 26 5.73 -11.25 7.17
C LEU A 26 5.88 -10.80 8.63
N LEU A 27 4.93 -10.00 9.14
CA LEU A 27 4.88 -9.62 10.54
C LEU A 27 4.34 -10.78 11.38
N LYS A 28 4.61 -10.76 12.69
CA LYS A 28 3.97 -11.70 13.61
C LYS A 28 2.48 -11.39 13.75
N GLU A 29 1.65 -12.40 14.01
CA GLU A 29 0.18 -12.22 14.12
C GLU A 29 -0.24 -11.11 15.10
N ASN A 30 0.43 -10.98 16.24
CA ASN A 30 0.13 -9.91 17.19
C ASN A 30 0.52 -8.52 16.65
N GLN A 31 1.60 -8.42 15.88
CA GLN A 31 2.00 -7.20 15.22
C GLN A 31 1.00 -6.81 14.12
N GLN A 32 0.53 -7.79 13.34
CA GLN A 32 -0.51 -7.60 12.33
C GLN A 32 -1.78 -7.01 12.96
N ARG A 33 -2.36 -7.69 13.96
CA ARG A 33 -3.59 -7.21 14.63
C ARG A 33 -3.46 -5.78 15.17
N MET A 34 -2.39 -5.49 15.90
CA MET A 34 -2.16 -4.15 16.43
C MET A 34 -1.98 -3.11 15.31
N PHE A 35 -1.28 -3.47 14.24
CA PHE A 35 -1.03 -2.58 13.11
C PHE A 35 -2.31 -2.29 12.33
N GLU A 36 -3.11 -3.32 12.04
CA GLU A 36 -4.42 -3.19 11.38
C GLU A 36 -5.34 -2.28 12.19
N ALA A 37 -5.52 -2.57 13.48
CA ALA A 37 -6.35 -1.77 14.37
C ALA A 37 -5.92 -0.28 14.35
N CYS A 38 -4.61 -0.02 14.47
CA CYS A 38 -4.10 1.35 14.55
C CYS A 38 -4.07 2.10 13.21
N ILE A 39 -3.56 1.46 12.15
CA ILE A 39 -3.21 2.11 10.89
C ILE A 39 -4.32 1.96 9.86
N LEU A 40 -5.11 0.88 9.89
CA LEU A 40 -6.18 0.63 8.92
C LEU A 40 -7.56 0.96 9.50
N GLU A 41 -7.79 0.68 10.79
CA GLU A 41 -9.12 0.81 11.42
C GLU A 41 -9.29 2.03 12.34
N ASP A 42 -8.26 2.87 12.48
CA ASP A 42 -8.29 4.11 13.27
C ASP A 42 -8.51 3.94 14.79
N TYR A 43 -8.23 2.74 15.34
CA TYR A 43 -8.26 2.51 16.79
C TYR A 43 -7.12 3.27 17.47
N ASN A 44 -7.39 3.79 18.67
CA ASN A 44 -6.37 4.45 19.47
C ASN A 44 -5.58 3.44 20.33
N PHE A 45 -4.36 3.82 20.74
CA PHE A 45 -3.50 2.92 21.53
C PHE A 45 -4.08 2.46 22.86
N THR A 46 -5.03 3.19 23.44
CA THR A 46 -5.69 2.77 24.69
C THR A 46 -6.67 1.63 24.42
N GLU A 47 -7.46 1.72 23.35
CA GLU A 47 -8.39 0.66 22.92
C GLU A 47 -7.62 -0.63 22.61
N ILE A 48 -6.56 -0.52 21.80
CA ILE A 48 -5.71 -1.66 21.42
C ILE A 48 -5.04 -2.29 22.66
N ALA A 49 -4.57 -1.45 23.59
CA ALA A 49 -3.92 -1.93 24.81
C ALA A 49 -4.88 -2.73 25.71
N GLN A 50 -6.13 -2.30 25.79
CA GLN A 50 -7.17 -3.00 26.54
C GLN A 50 -7.49 -4.36 25.91
N GLU A 51 -7.60 -4.41 24.58
CA GLU A 51 -7.90 -5.64 23.84
C GLU A 51 -6.76 -6.66 23.87
N GLU A 52 -5.52 -6.22 23.67
CA GLU A 52 -4.34 -7.09 23.68
C GLU A 52 -3.80 -7.38 25.10
N GLY A 53 -4.36 -6.75 26.14
CA GLY A 53 -3.94 -6.97 27.53
C GLY A 53 -2.52 -6.48 27.84
N ILE A 54 -2.03 -5.47 27.13
CA ILE A 54 -0.68 -4.90 27.28
C ILE A 54 -0.75 -3.42 27.66
N SER A 55 0.40 -2.79 27.93
CA SER A 55 0.45 -1.35 28.19
C SER A 55 0.31 -0.55 26.89
N ARG A 56 -0.19 0.69 27.00
CA ARG A 56 -0.21 1.66 25.89
C ARG A 56 1.17 1.87 25.27
N GLN A 57 2.22 1.85 26.10
CA GLN A 57 3.61 1.92 25.63
C GLN A 57 4.00 0.66 24.83
N GLY A 58 3.54 -0.52 25.27
CA GLY A 58 3.74 -1.77 24.54
C GLY A 58 3.13 -1.74 23.14
N VAL A 59 1.92 -1.18 23.00
CA VAL A 59 1.28 -0.95 21.69
C VAL A 59 2.14 -0.02 20.84
N TYR A 60 2.50 1.16 21.36
CA TYR A 60 3.32 2.13 20.63
C TYR A 60 4.63 1.52 20.12
N ASP A 61 5.35 0.78 20.98
CA ASP A 61 6.59 0.11 20.60
C ASP A 61 6.36 -0.99 19.56
N SER A 62 5.23 -1.69 19.62
CA SER A 62 4.85 -2.71 18.64
C SER A 62 4.60 -2.10 17.26
N ILE A 63 3.81 -1.03 17.18
CA ILE A 63 3.56 -0.32 15.92
C ILE A 63 4.86 0.20 15.34
N ARG A 64 5.69 0.88 16.16
CA ARG A 64 6.98 1.41 15.73
C ARG A 64 7.91 0.34 15.17
N ARG A 65 7.97 -0.84 15.80
CA ARG A 65 8.74 -1.98 15.29
C ARG A 65 8.17 -2.55 14.00
N SER A 66 6.85 -2.60 13.87
CA SER A 66 6.17 -3.10 12.67
C SER A 66 6.43 -2.18 11.48
N THR A 67 6.22 -0.87 11.64
CA THR A 67 6.59 0.17 10.67
C THR A 67 8.04 0.04 10.21
N LYS A 68 8.97 -0.12 11.16
CA LYS A 68 10.39 -0.29 10.83
C LYS A 68 10.64 -1.53 9.97
N GLN A 69 10.07 -2.68 10.34
CA GLN A 69 10.22 -3.92 9.59
C GLN A 69 9.65 -3.80 8.16
N LEU A 70 8.45 -3.22 8.01
CA LEU A 70 7.82 -3.01 6.71
C LEU A 70 8.70 -2.16 5.77
N ARG A 71 9.27 -1.06 6.28
CA ARG A 71 10.20 -0.21 5.51
C ARG A 71 11.51 -0.94 5.19
N GLU A 72 12.05 -1.74 6.11
CA GLU A 72 13.24 -2.57 5.86
C GLU A 72 12.98 -3.67 4.80
N TYR A 73 11.77 -4.23 4.77
CA TYR A 73 11.38 -5.16 3.71
C TYR A 73 11.36 -4.48 2.35
N GLU A 74 10.80 -3.27 2.24
CA GLU A 74 10.82 -2.51 0.99
C GLU A 74 12.24 -2.14 0.57
N GLU A 75 13.08 -1.68 1.49
CA GLU A 75 14.49 -1.37 1.18
C GLU A 75 15.23 -2.57 0.57
N ARG A 76 14.93 -3.79 1.05
CA ARG A 76 15.61 -5.01 0.62
C ARG A 76 14.99 -5.65 -0.62
N LEU A 77 13.66 -5.57 -0.77
CA LEU A 77 12.91 -6.32 -1.79
C LEU A 77 12.41 -5.42 -2.92
N GLY A 78 12.07 -4.16 -2.60
CA GLY A 78 11.64 -3.14 -3.55
C GLY A 78 10.36 -3.49 -4.30
N LEU A 79 9.43 -4.25 -3.69
CA LEU A 79 8.23 -4.72 -4.37
C LEU A 79 7.27 -3.58 -4.69
N VAL A 80 7.09 -2.63 -3.77
CA VAL A 80 6.22 -1.47 -4.01
C VAL A 80 6.81 -0.62 -5.15
N GLU A 81 8.11 -0.33 -5.10
CA GLU A 81 8.75 0.44 -6.17
C GLU A 81 8.65 -0.27 -7.54
N LYS A 82 8.85 -1.59 -7.59
CA LYS A 82 8.71 -2.39 -8.83
C LYS A 82 7.29 -2.38 -9.35
N PHE A 83 6.30 -2.55 -8.47
CA PHE A 83 4.88 -2.51 -8.82
C PHE A 83 4.51 -1.14 -9.41
N GLU A 84 4.92 -0.05 -8.76
CA GLU A 84 4.70 1.31 -9.27
C GLU A 84 5.34 1.56 -10.64
N LYS A 85 6.55 1.04 -10.87
CA LYS A 85 7.21 1.11 -12.18
C LYS A 85 6.42 0.34 -13.25
N GLN A 86 5.94 -0.86 -12.94
CA GLN A 86 5.14 -1.68 -13.84
C GLN A 86 3.79 -1.00 -14.16
N LYS A 87 3.10 -0.49 -13.14
CA LYS A 87 1.83 0.24 -13.29
C LYS A 87 1.99 1.49 -14.17
N LYS A 88 3.08 2.25 -13.98
CA LYS A 88 3.41 3.42 -14.85
C LYS A 88 3.67 3.00 -16.29
N LEU A 89 4.36 1.88 -16.52
CA LEU A 89 4.61 1.39 -17.87
C LEU A 89 3.30 0.93 -18.55
N ALA A 90 2.45 0.19 -17.84
CA ALA A 90 1.14 -0.23 -18.32
C ALA A 90 0.27 0.98 -18.72
N LYS A 91 0.22 2.03 -17.88
CA LYS A 91 -0.48 3.30 -18.21
C LYS A 91 0.05 3.94 -19.49
N LYS A 92 1.38 3.98 -19.67
CA LYS A 92 1.99 4.53 -20.88
C LYS A 92 1.63 3.72 -22.13
N ILE A 93 1.67 2.39 -22.04
CA ILE A 93 1.26 1.50 -23.15
C ILE A 93 -0.21 1.76 -23.50
N HIS A 94 -1.09 1.82 -22.49
CA HIS A 94 -2.50 2.07 -22.68
C HIS A 94 -2.75 3.43 -23.38
N GLN A 95 -2.05 4.49 -22.95
CA GLN A 95 -2.14 5.80 -23.58
C GLN A 95 -1.69 5.77 -25.06
N GLN A 96 -0.55 5.13 -25.35
CA GLN A 96 -0.06 5.02 -26.73
C GLN A 96 -1.02 4.23 -27.64
N LEU A 97 -1.69 3.20 -27.10
CA LEU A 97 -2.71 2.46 -27.85
C LEU A 97 -3.94 3.30 -28.18
N GLN A 98 -4.36 4.20 -27.29
CA GLN A 98 -5.48 5.12 -27.53
C GLN A 98 -5.18 6.16 -28.62
N GLU A 99 -3.91 6.50 -28.83
CA GLU A 99 -3.46 7.47 -29.84
C GLU A 99 -3.34 6.85 -31.25
N LEU A 100 -3.36 5.52 -31.38
CA LEU A 100 -3.31 4.86 -32.68
C LEU A 100 -4.65 4.97 -33.42
N PRO A 101 -4.66 5.18 -34.75
CA PRO A 101 -5.86 5.05 -35.55
C PRO A 101 -6.29 3.58 -35.55
N LEU A 102 -7.21 3.23 -34.66
CA LEU A 102 -7.77 1.89 -34.55
C LEU A 102 -8.58 1.60 -35.82
N GLU A 103 -8.02 0.79 -36.73
CA GLU A 103 -8.83 0.14 -37.76
C GLU A 103 -9.79 -0.83 -37.07
N LYS A 104 -11.09 -0.70 -37.35
CA LYS A 104 -12.21 -1.38 -36.65
C LYS A 104 -12.15 -2.92 -36.62
N GLU A 105 -11.22 -3.55 -37.32
CA GLU A 105 -11.12 -5.01 -37.43
C GLU A 105 -10.02 -5.63 -36.54
N ASN A 106 -9.24 -4.84 -35.79
CA ASN A 106 -8.12 -5.37 -35.03
C ASN A 106 -8.50 -5.84 -33.61
N ASN A 107 -9.22 -6.96 -33.53
CA ASN A 107 -9.65 -7.64 -32.30
C ASN A 107 -8.49 -7.88 -31.29
N HIS A 108 -7.24 -7.92 -31.75
CA HIS A 108 -6.08 -8.05 -30.86
C HIS A 108 -5.81 -6.79 -30.03
N LEU A 109 -6.09 -5.58 -30.55
CA LEU A 109 -5.86 -4.33 -29.82
C LEU A 109 -6.91 -4.11 -28.71
N GLU A 110 -8.16 -4.51 -28.96
CA GLU A 110 -9.22 -4.51 -27.94
C GLU A 110 -8.83 -5.43 -26.77
N LYS A 111 -8.39 -6.65 -27.07
CA LYS A 111 -7.91 -7.60 -26.05
C LYS A 111 -6.70 -7.09 -25.25
N ILE A 112 -5.73 -6.46 -25.91
CA ILE A 112 -4.58 -5.86 -25.20
C ILE A 112 -5.06 -4.74 -24.27
N ASN A 113 -6.03 -3.92 -24.70
CA ASN A 113 -6.60 -2.88 -23.85
C ASN A 113 -7.35 -3.47 -22.64
N GLU A 114 -8.12 -4.55 -22.81
CA GLU A 114 -8.78 -5.26 -21.71
C GLU A 114 -7.76 -5.78 -20.70
N MET A 115 -6.71 -6.47 -21.16
CA MET A 115 -5.63 -6.97 -20.29
C MET A 115 -4.91 -5.84 -19.54
N LEU A 116 -4.70 -4.69 -20.19
CA LEU A 116 -4.09 -3.53 -19.54
C LEU A 116 -5.01 -2.89 -18.50
N GLN A 117 -6.33 -2.85 -18.74
CA GLN A 117 -7.29 -2.36 -17.75
C GLN A 117 -7.30 -3.26 -16.52
N GLU A 118 -7.29 -4.58 -16.70
CA GLU A 118 -7.22 -5.55 -15.59
C GLU A 118 -5.99 -5.30 -14.69
N ILE A 119 -4.80 -5.09 -15.28
CA ILE A 119 -3.56 -4.76 -14.53
C ILE A 119 -3.64 -3.41 -13.81
N LEU A 120 -4.43 -2.46 -14.30
CA LEU A 120 -4.52 -1.11 -13.74
C LEU A 120 -5.60 -0.98 -12.65
N GLU A 121 -6.62 -1.84 -12.68
CA GLU A 121 -7.71 -1.93 -11.72
C GLU A 121 -7.34 -2.74 -10.47
N GLU A 122 -6.33 -3.61 -10.54
CA GLU A 122 -5.62 -4.16 -9.37
C GLU A 122 -4.74 -3.11 -8.64
#